data_AF-A0A6V8N0W8-F1
#
_entry.id   AF-A0A6V8N0W8-F1
#
_cell.length_a   1.000
_cell.length_b   1.000
_cell.length_c   1.000
_cell.angle_alpha   90.00
_cell.angle_beta   90.00
_cell.angle_gamma   90.00
#
_symmetry.space_group_name_H-M   'P 1'
#
loop_
_entity.id
_entity.type
_entity.pdbx_description
1 polymer ?
#
loop_
_entity_poly.entity_id
_entity_poly.type
_entity_poly.pdbx_seq_one_letter_code
_entity_poly.pdbx_strand_id
1 'polypeptide(L)'
;MHRPLTTAAPLATRGLVDVIKGATLDGYRSMKVGEAFDRYSHFKMKDWREARGAAGTIYVDFYGSAPTGLLDVKGRMAGISSKGLVVKFVIYPNGEYGVVMVTKTVVMKDGKSGASPVSDIKSVLDAIYANKKLDL
;
A
#
# COMPACT_ATOMS: atom_id res chain seq x y z
N MET A 1 50.84 9.09 -12.91
CA MET A 1 50.07 9.15 -11.64
C MET A 1 48.67 9.69 -11.96
N HIS A 2 47.69 8.81 -12.17
CA HIS A 2 46.31 9.20 -12.42
C HIS A 2 45.56 9.29 -11.09
N ARG A 3 45.01 10.47 -10.80
CA ARG A 3 44.04 10.66 -9.72
C ARG A 3 42.75 9.94 -10.10
N PRO A 4 42.14 9.11 -9.23
CA PRO A 4 40.78 8.68 -9.47
C PRO A 4 39.86 9.90 -9.29
N LEU A 5 38.99 10.11 -10.29
CA LEU A 5 37.84 10.98 -10.17
C LEU A 5 36.98 10.41 -9.04
N THR A 6 36.86 11.14 -7.93
CA THR A 6 35.83 10.90 -6.94
C THR A 6 34.49 11.14 -7.61
N THR A 7 33.90 10.08 -8.16
CA THR A 7 32.49 10.07 -8.56
C THR A 7 31.70 10.30 -7.28
N ALA A 8 31.22 11.53 -7.09
CA ALA A 8 30.14 11.79 -6.16
C ALA A 8 29.02 10.81 -6.51
N ALA A 9 28.68 9.92 -5.59
CA ALA A 9 27.55 9.03 -5.76
C ALA A 9 26.34 9.88 -6.16
N PRO A 10 25.60 9.53 -7.23
CA PRO A 10 24.39 10.26 -7.55
C PRO A 10 23.50 10.19 -6.30
N LEU A 11 23.07 11.36 -5.82
CA LEU A 11 21.97 11.46 -4.87
C LEU A 11 20.80 10.73 -5.53
N ALA A 12 20.63 9.45 -5.18
CA ALA A 12 19.51 8.66 -5.65
C ALA A 12 18.27 9.44 -5.23
N THR A 13 17.58 10.01 -6.21
CA THR A 13 16.27 10.62 -6.04
C THR A 13 15.40 9.52 -5.45
N ARG A 14 15.27 9.51 -4.12
CA ARG A 14 14.42 8.53 -3.42
C ARG A 14 13.05 8.59 -4.06
N GLY A 15 12.51 7.45 -4.48
CA GLY A 15 11.18 7.40 -5.09
C GLY A 15 10.16 8.01 -4.14
N LEU A 16 9.04 8.53 -4.64
CA LEU A 16 7.98 9.05 -3.77
C LEU A 16 7.34 7.93 -2.95
N VAL A 17 7.46 6.67 -3.39
CA VAL A 17 7.24 5.50 -2.54
C VAL A 17 8.10 5.56 -1.28
N ASP A 18 9.39 5.86 -1.38
CA ASP A 18 10.29 5.93 -0.22
C ASP A 18 9.93 7.11 0.70
N VAL A 19 9.41 8.20 0.14
CA VAL A 19 8.89 9.34 0.91
C VAL A 19 7.71 8.88 1.77
N ILE A 20 6.70 8.24 1.16
CA ILE A 20 5.55 7.70 1.91
C ILE A 20 5.99 6.63 2.91
N LYS A 21 6.83 5.68 2.50
CA LYS A 21 7.34 4.63 3.39
C LYS A 21 8.10 5.20 4.59
N GLY A 22 8.82 6.30 4.40
CA GLY A 22 9.60 6.98 5.44
C GLY A 22 8.76 7.84 6.39
N ALA A 23 7.52 8.16 6.02
CA ALA A 23 6.64 9.06 6.74
C ALA A 23 5.84 8.37 7.86
N THR A 24 5.17 9.17 8.69
CA THR A 24 4.21 8.71 9.71
C THR A 24 2.86 9.36 9.46
N LEU A 25 1.76 8.61 9.60
CA LEU A 25 0.43 9.19 9.50
C LEU A 25 0.01 9.84 10.84
N ASP A 26 -0.84 10.85 10.76
CA ASP A 26 -1.45 11.41 11.95
C ASP A 26 -2.32 10.34 12.65
N GLY A 27 -2.26 10.30 13.99
CA GLY A 27 -2.80 9.18 14.77
C GLY A 27 -1.94 7.91 14.82
N TYR A 28 -0.89 7.79 14.01
CA TYR A 28 0.01 6.62 13.96
C TYR A 28 1.50 6.99 14.03
N ARG A 29 1.83 7.99 14.84
CA ARG A 29 3.18 8.61 14.89
C ARG A 29 4.29 7.70 15.43
N SER A 30 3.94 6.58 16.07
CA SER A 30 4.91 5.64 16.65
C SER A 30 5.58 4.71 15.63
N MET A 31 5.12 4.69 14.38
CA MET A 31 5.60 3.76 13.36
C MET A 31 5.51 4.36 11.96
N LYS A 32 6.52 4.10 11.14
CA LYS A 32 6.53 4.54 9.75
C LYS A 32 5.50 3.75 8.92
N VAL A 33 4.94 4.39 7.90
CA VAL A 33 4.00 3.74 6.98
C VAL A 33 4.64 2.50 6.36
N GLY A 34 5.86 2.61 5.85
CA GLY A 34 6.55 1.49 5.21
C GLY A 34 6.71 0.31 6.17
N GLU A 35 7.08 0.58 7.42
CA GLU A 35 7.22 -0.45 8.44
C GLU A 35 5.89 -1.15 8.75
N ALA A 36 4.82 -0.39 8.98
CA ALA A 36 3.49 -0.93 9.28
C ALA A 36 2.93 -1.80 8.15
N PHE A 37 3.10 -1.36 6.90
CA PHE A 37 2.57 -2.04 5.73
C PHE A 37 3.43 -3.23 5.30
N ASP A 38 4.76 -3.10 5.35
CA ASP A 38 5.67 -4.19 5.00
C ASP A 38 5.64 -5.30 6.07
N ARG A 39 5.41 -4.98 7.35
CA ARG A 39 5.26 -6.00 8.42
C ARG A 39 3.90 -6.70 8.46
N TYR A 40 2.89 -6.17 7.77
CA TYR A 40 1.52 -6.69 7.84
C TYR A 40 1.45 -8.13 7.30
N SER A 41 1.34 -9.12 8.19
CA SER A 41 1.65 -10.53 7.87
C SER A 41 0.51 -11.28 7.17
N HIS A 42 -0.68 -10.68 7.14
CA HIS A 42 -1.87 -11.29 6.53
C HIS A 42 -1.87 -11.17 5.00
N PHE A 43 -1.11 -10.22 4.44
CA PHE A 43 -0.87 -10.17 2.99
C PHE A 43 0.32 -11.03 2.60
N LYS A 44 0.11 -11.85 1.56
CA LYS A 44 1.14 -12.70 0.94
C LYS A 44 1.86 -12.00 -0.20
N MET A 45 1.19 -11.07 -0.86
CA MET A 45 1.77 -10.20 -1.87
C MET A 45 1.59 -8.75 -1.44
N LYS A 46 2.65 -7.96 -1.62
CA LYS A 46 2.70 -6.53 -1.33
C LYS A 46 3.44 -5.85 -2.48
N ASP A 47 2.90 -4.75 -2.97
CA ASP A 47 3.50 -3.97 -4.05
C ASP A 47 3.23 -2.48 -3.82
N TRP A 48 4.11 -1.62 -4.33
CA TRP A 48 4.03 -0.18 -4.19
C TRP A 48 4.17 0.45 -5.57
N ARG A 49 3.24 1.35 -5.93
CA ARG A 49 3.24 1.99 -7.26
C ARG A 49 3.03 3.48 -7.16
N GLU A 50 3.74 4.22 -7.99
CA GLU A 50 3.55 5.66 -8.14
C GLU A 50 2.61 5.93 -9.32
N ALA A 51 1.69 6.87 -9.12
CA ALA A 51 0.85 7.40 -10.17
C ALA A 51 0.85 8.93 -10.10
N ARG A 52 1.15 9.58 -11.22
CA ARG A 52 1.10 11.04 -11.31
C ARG A 52 -0.33 11.47 -11.62
N GLY A 53 -0.89 12.34 -10.77
CA GLY A 53 -2.17 12.97 -10.98
C GLY A 53 -2.06 14.25 -11.82
N ALA A 54 -3.19 14.93 -11.99
CA ALA A 54 -3.24 16.27 -12.55
C ALA A 54 -2.60 17.31 -11.61
N ALA A 55 -2.14 18.43 -12.17
CA ALA A 55 -1.66 19.61 -11.43
C ALA A 55 -0.55 19.33 -10.39
N GLY A 56 0.34 18.35 -10.67
CA GLY A 56 1.47 18.05 -9.80
C GLY A 56 1.12 17.26 -8.52
N THR A 57 -0.13 16.83 -8.36
CA THR A 57 -0.50 15.89 -7.29
C THR A 57 0.08 14.53 -7.59
N ILE A 58 0.65 13.87 -6.58
CA ILE A 58 1.25 12.55 -6.76
C ILE A 58 0.56 11.55 -5.84
N TYR A 59 0.24 10.40 -6.41
CA TYR A 59 -0.35 9.28 -5.70
C TYR A 59 0.68 8.17 -5.55
N VAL A 60 0.63 7.54 -4.38
CA VAL A 60 1.36 6.29 -4.12
C VAL A 60 0.32 5.26 -3.70
N ASP A 61 0.25 4.16 -4.42
CA ASP A 61 -0.67 3.07 -4.15
C ASP A 61 0.09 1.91 -3.52
N PHE A 62 -0.33 1.50 -2.33
CA PHE A 62 0.03 0.21 -1.77
C PHE A 62 -0.99 -0.84 -2.18
N TYR A 63 -0.53 -1.95 -2.74
CA TYR A 63 -1.34 -3.12 -3.05
C TYR A 63 -0.97 -4.24 -2.08
N GLY A 64 -1.96 -4.75 -1.36
CA GLY A 64 -1.82 -5.92 -0.50
C GLY A 64 -2.83 -6.99 -0.87
N SER A 65 -2.41 -8.25 -1.00
CA SER A 65 -3.35 -9.34 -1.27
C SER A 65 -2.96 -10.66 -0.61
N ALA A 66 -3.96 -11.50 -0.41
CA ALA A 66 -3.82 -12.85 0.08
C ALA A 66 -4.68 -13.81 -0.76
N PRO A 67 -4.16 -14.98 -1.15
CA PRO A 67 -4.97 -16.00 -1.79
C PRO A 67 -6.05 -16.51 -0.83
N THR A 68 -7.19 -16.89 -1.38
CA THR A 68 -8.27 -17.52 -0.61
C THR A 68 -7.77 -18.84 -0.03
N GLY A 69 -7.64 -18.90 1.30
CA GLY A 69 -7.12 -20.09 1.98
C GLY A 69 -8.07 -21.30 1.90
N LEU A 70 -7.53 -22.50 2.17
CA LEU A 70 -8.31 -23.75 2.19
C LEU A 70 -9.52 -23.69 3.13
N LEU A 71 -9.38 -22.98 4.26
CA LEU A 71 -10.40 -22.81 5.30
C LEU A 71 -11.39 -21.66 5.05
N ASP A 72 -11.18 -20.82 4.01
CA ASP A 72 -12.16 -19.80 3.61
C ASP A 72 -13.22 -20.42 2.69
N VAL A 73 -14.10 -21.24 3.28
CA VAL A 73 -15.15 -21.97 2.56
C VAL A 73 -16.07 -21.01 1.81
N LYS A 74 -16.41 -19.86 2.42
CA LYS A 74 -17.27 -18.85 1.79
C LYS A 74 -16.62 -18.26 0.54
N GLY A 75 -15.36 -17.83 0.63
CA GLY A 75 -14.63 -17.30 -0.52
C GLY A 75 -14.49 -18.34 -1.65
N ARG A 76 -14.23 -19.61 -1.28
CA ARG A 76 -14.14 -20.70 -2.26
C ARG A 76 -15.45 -20.99 -2.98
N MET A 77 -16.57 -21.02 -2.26
CA MET A 77 -17.91 -21.20 -2.83
C MET A 77 -18.29 -20.04 -3.74
N ALA A 78 -17.90 -18.81 -3.38
CA ALA A 78 -18.11 -17.62 -4.21
C ALA A 78 -17.16 -17.54 -5.42
N GLY A 79 -16.26 -18.51 -5.63
CA GLY A 79 -15.33 -18.50 -6.75
C GLY A 79 -14.18 -17.49 -6.64
N ILE A 80 -13.88 -16.99 -5.43
CA ILE A 80 -12.83 -16.00 -5.18
C ILE A 80 -11.47 -16.71 -5.11
N SER A 81 -10.50 -16.25 -5.91
CA SER A 81 -9.11 -16.74 -5.93
C SER A 81 -8.21 -15.96 -4.97
N SER A 82 -8.39 -14.65 -4.87
CA SER A 82 -7.68 -13.82 -3.90
C SER A 82 -8.51 -12.62 -3.45
N LYS A 83 -8.19 -12.13 -2.25
CA LYS A 83 -8.73 -10.90 -1.69
C LYS A 83 -7.60 -9.96 -1.37
N GLY A 84 -7.85 -8.67 -1.46
CA GLY A 84 -6.82 -7.67 -1.24
C GLY A 84 -7.39 -6.30 -0.92
N LEU A 85 -6.46 -5.38 -0.85
CA LEU A 85 -6.67 -4.00 -0.49
C LEU A 85 -5.71 -3.14 -1.31
N VAL A 86 -6.19 -2.00 -1.77
CA VAL A 86 -5.37 -0.90 -2.28
C VAL A 86 -5.52 0.28 -1.33
N VAL A 87 -4.41 0.81 -0.82
CA VAL A 87 -4.39 2.04 -0.03
C VAL A 87 -3.71 3.11 -0.87
N LYS A 88 -4.47 4.13 -1.24
CA LYS A 88 -3.99 5.27 -2.03
C LYS A 88 -3.59 6.40 -1.11
N PHE A 89 -2.30 6.71 -1.14
CA PHE A 89 -1.72 7.89 -0.52
C PHE A 89 -1.68 9.03 -1.53
N VAL A 90 -1.85 10.25 -1.04
CA VAL A 90 -1.61 11.47 -1.81
C VAL A 90 -0.43 12.22 -1.20
N ILE A 91 0.35 12.88 -2.06
CA ILE A 91 1.34 13.89 -1.71
C ILE A 91 0.94 15.17 -2.45
N TYR A 92 0.62 16.21 -1.70
CA TYR A 92 0.28 17.52 -2.21
C TYR A 92 1.54 18.36 -2.47
N PRO A 93 1.49 19.37 -3.37
CA PRO A 93 2.64 20.23 -3.67
C PRO A 93 3.24 20.99 -2.47
N ASN A 94 2.44 21.23 -1.42
CA ASN A 94 2.89 21.85 -0.17
C ASN A 94 3.64 20.87 0.76
N GLY A 95 3.78 19.60 0.38
CA GLY A 95 4.42 18.56 1.17
C GLY A 95 3.50 17.83 2.14
N GLU A 96 2.23 18.21 2.24
CA GLU A 96 1.24 17.45 3.01
C GLU A 96 0.96 16.11 2.34
N TYR A 97 0.70 15.10 3.15
CA TYR A 97 0.39 13.76 2.67
C TYR A 97 -0.65 13.08 3.55
N GLY A 98 -1.32 12.08 3.00
CA GLY A 98 -2.33 11.33 3.73
C GLY A 98 -2.93 10.20 2.90
N VAL A 99 -3.83 9.45 3.50
CA VAL A 99 -4.61 8.41 2.81
C VAL A 99 -5.88 9.04 2.27
N VAL A 100 -6.10 8.97 0.96
CA VAL A 100 -7.30 9.53 0.30
C VAL A 100 -8.33 8.48 -0.06
N MET A 101 -7.91 7.21 -0.19
CA MET A 101 -8.81 6.14 -0.56
C MET A 101 -8.28 4.80 -0.10
N VAL A 102 -9.20 3.93 0.28
CA VAL A 102 -8.94 2.51 0.47
C VAL A 102 -9.95 1.74 -0.36
N THR A 103 -9.48 0.75 -1.12
CA THR A 103 -10.31 -0.04 -2.02
C THR A 103 -10.09 -1.52 -1.72
N LYS A 104 -11.16 -2.25 -1.43
CA LYS A 104 -11.13 -3.72 -1.39
C LYS A 104 -11.04 -4.25 -2.81
N THR A 105 -10.21 -5.26 -3.01
CA THR A 105 -10.10 -5.96 -4.29
C THR A 105 -10.41 -7.43 -4.11
N VAL A 106 -11.13 -7.99 -5.06
CA VAL A 106 -11.36 -9.43 -5.17
C VAL A 106 -10.97 -9.87 -6.56
N VAL A 107 -10.26 -10.98 -6.66
CA VAL A 107 -9.99 -11.64 -7.93
C VAL A 107 -10.73 -12.96 -7.92
N MET A 108 -11.47 -13.24 -8.98
CA MET A 108 -12.24 -14.44 -9.18
C MET A 108 -11.37 -15.51 -9.86
N LYS A 109 -11.78 -16.78 -9.79
CA LYS A 109 -11.07 -17.88 -10.48
C LYS A 109 -11.14 -17.78 -12.01
N ASP A 110 -12.16 -17.09 -12.54
CA ASP A 110 -12.30 -16.83 -13.97
C ASP A 110 -11.47 -15.63 -14.46
N GLY A 111 -10.64 -15.04 -13.58
CA GLY A 111 -9.77 -13.91 -13.89
C GLY A 111 -10.46 -12.54 -13.79
N LYS A 112 -11.77 -12.48 -13.56
CA LYS A 112 -12.45 -11.19 -13.32
C LYS A 112 -12.02 -10.61 -11.99
N SER A 113 -11.97 -9.29 -11.92
CA SER A 113 -11.69 -8.56 -10.70
C SER A 113 -12.84 -7.64 -10.32
N GLY A 114 -13.10 -7.56 -9.02
CA GLY A 114 -14.00 -6.59 -8.42
C GLY A 114 -13.22 -5.63 -7.55
N ALA A 115 -13.67 -4.38 -7.50
CA ALA A 115 -13.11 -3.36 -6.63
C ALA A 115 -14.25 -2.56 -6.00
N SER A 116 -14.18 -2.31 -4.70
CA SER A 116 -15.15 -1.49 -3.99
C SER A 116 -14.47 -0.58 -2.96
N PRO A 117 -14.91 0.68 -2.83
CA PRO A 117 -14.35 1.59 -1.84
C PRO A 117 -14.68 1.13 -0.42
N VAL A 118 -13.76 1.38 0.51
CA VAL A 118 -13.95 1.18 1.94
C VAL A 118 -14.25 2.52 2.59
N SER A 119 -15.39 2.63 3.26
CA SER A 119 -15.79 3.85 3.98
C SER A 119 -15.01 4.02 5.29
N ASP A 120 -14.76 2.94 6.02
CA ASP A 120 -14.02 2.96 7.28
C ASP A 120 -12.51 2.77 7.08
N ILE A 121 -11.87 3.81 6.56
CA ILE A 121 -10.41 3.85 6.35
C ILE A 121 -9.66 3.69 7.67
N LYS A 122 -10.18 4.25 8.77
CA LYS A 122 -9.51 4.23 10.08
C LYS A 122 -9.38 2.79 10.60
N SER A 123 -10.45 2.01 10.57
CA SER A 123 -10.39 0.61 11.02
C SER A 123 -9.40 -0.22 10.20
N VAL A 124 -9.26 0.09 8.90
CA VAL A 124 -8.25 -0.56 8.06
C VAL A 124 -6.83 -0.21 8.51
N LEU A 125 -6.55 1.07 8.73
CA LEU A 125 -5.23 1.52 9.19
C LEU A 125 -4.93 0.99 10.60
N ASP A 126 -5.88 1.03 11.52
CA ASP A 126 -5.73 0.45 12.87
C ASP A 126 -5.33 -1.04 12.78
N ALA A 127 -5.99 -1.80 11.90
CA ALA A 127 -5.69 -3.20 11.71
C ALA A 127 -4.29 -3.42 11.09
N ILE A 128 -3.90 -2.64 10.08
CA ILE A 128 -2.56 -2.73 9.49
C ILE A 128 -1.47 -2.42 10.51
N TYR A 129 -1.58 -1.29 11.21
CA TYR A 129 -0.59 -0.86 12.20
C TYR A 129 -0.53 -1.82 13.41
N ALA A 130 -1.66 -2.36 13.85
CA ALA A 130 -1.72 -3.38 14.89
C ALA A 130 -1.42 -4.81 14.40
N ASN A 131 -1.15 -5.00 13.10
CA ASN A 131 -1.01 -6.31 12.44
C ASN A 131 -2.17 -7.29 12.71
N LYS A 132 -3.40 -6.77 12.81
CA LYS A 132 -4.63 -7.53 13.00
C LYS A 132 -5.25 -7.90 11.66
N LYS A 133 -5.85 -9.08 11.59
CA LYS A 133 -6.51 -9.56 10.37
C LYS A 133 -7.63 -8.60 9.95
N LEU A 134 -7.58 -8.12 8.70
CA LEU A 134 -8.67 -7.40 8.06
C LEU A 134 -9.80 -8.35 7.64
N ASP A 135 -11.04 -7.89 7.77
CA ASP A 135 -12.20 -8.54 7.17
C ASP A 135 -12.37 -8.04 5.73
N LEU A 136 -11.84 -8.81 4.78
CA LEU A 136 -11.82 -8.49 3.34
C LEU A 136 -12.89 -9.25 2.59
#